data_AF-A0A6G1JVU5-F1
#
_entry.id   AF-A0A6G1JVU5-F1
#
_cell.length_a   1.000
_cell.length_b   1.000
_cell.length_c   1.000
_cell.angle_alpha   90.00
_cell.angle_beta   90.00
_cell.angle_gamma   90.00
#
_symmetry.space_group_name_H-M   'P 1'
#
loop_
_entity.id
_entity.type
_entity.pdbx_description
1 polymer ?
#
loop_
_entity_poly.entity_id
_entity_poly.type
_entity_poly.pdbx_seq_one_letter_code
_entity_poly.pdbx_strand_id
1 'polypeptide(L)'
;MSDNTIVKAVAGTCVTFSFILVGNAITQSFMTVPALLVDFPAPNSPQHADRARLLGRQWPLCWTVGNQFFRPISSLGFLGYAYAGYAVYNEGIRARSDWKMFAVAAVMHLTTIVHSAVNMQPLNDKLEALAGRSSGKELGEAENIARKWASWNRLRLVTPFIAGSLALWQSVI
;
A
#
# COMPACT_ATOMS: atom_id res chain seq x y z
N MET A 1 25.88 8.80 -2.18
CA MET A 1 25.29 8.56 -0.83
C MET A 1 26.14 9.14 0.31
N SER A 2 25.54 9.52 1.46
CA SER A 2 26.25 9.91 2.71
C SER A 2 27.31 8.88 3.11
N ASP A 3 28.48 9.29 3.61
CA ASP A 3 29.52 8.35 4.08
C ASP A 3 29.17 7.72 5.45
N ASN A 4 28.13 8.21 6.12
CA ASN A 4 27.69 7.68 7.40
C ASN A 4 26.97 6.34 7.24
N THR A 5 27.54 5.28 7.82
CA THR A 5 26.99 3.91 7.79
C THR A 5 25.55 3.82 8.28
N ILE A 6 25.16 4.63 9.28
CA ILE A 6 23.80 4.65 9.82
C ILE A 6 22.83 5.17 8.76
N VAL A 7 23.18 6.25 8.07
CA VAL A 7 22.34 6.82 7.00
C VAL A 7 22.18 5.83 5.86
N LYS A 8 23.26 5.15 5.47
CA LYS A 8 23.22 4.07 4.46
C LYS A 8 22.29 2.93 4.88
N ALA A 9 22.40 2.46 6.13
CA ALA A 9 21.57 1.38 6.65
C ALA A 9 20.08 1.76 6.71
N VAL A 10 19.77 2.98 7.16
CA VAL A 10 18.38 3.48 7.18
C VAL A 10 17.80 3.56 5.77
N ALA A 11 18.51 4.18 4.84
CA ALA A 11 18.05 4.32 3.46
C ALA A 11 17.90 2.94 2.76
N GLY A 12 18.85 2.02 2.95
CA GLY A 12 18.74 0.65 2.41
C GLY A 12 17.56 -0.14 2.98
N THR A 13 17.28 0.03 4.28
CA THR A 13 16.09 -0.52 4.92
C THR A 13 14.81 0.06 4.31
N CYS A 14 14.77 1.38 4.09
CA CYS A 14 13.61 2.05 3.48
C CYS A 14 13.39 1.60 2.02
N VAL A 15 14.46 1.39 1.24
CA VAL A 15 14.36 0.81 -0.11
C VAL A 15 13.73 -0.58 -0.06
N THR A 16 14.15 -1.39 0.91
CA THR A 16 13.57 -2.73 1.14
C THR A 16 12.08 -2.63 1.48
N PHE A 17 11.69 -1.72 2.37
CA PHE A 17 10.30 -1.44 2.70
C PHE A 17 9.47 -1.03 1.47
N SER A 18 10.01 -0.15 0.62
CA SER A 18 9.35 0.27 -0.60
C SER A 18 9.01 -0.92 -1.50
N PHE A 19 9.97 -1.83 -1.75
CA PHE A 19 9.73 -2.99 -2.62
C PHE A 19 8.87 -4.09 -1.98
N ILE A 20 8.90 -4.25 -0.65
CA ILE A 20 7.94 -5.09 0.08
C ILE A 20 6.51 -4.58 -0.12
N LEU A 21 6.28 -3.27 -0.02
CA LEU A 21 4.97 -2.66 -0.24
C LEU A 21 4.49 -2.84 -1.68
N VAL A 22 5.39 -2.68 -2.66
CA VAL A 22 5.12 -2.98 -4.09
C VAL A 22 4.66 -4.42 -4.25
N GLY A 23 5.43 -5.38 -3.73
CA GLY A 23 5.09 -6.81 -3.82
C GLY A 23 3.72 -7.13 -3.22
N ASN A 24 3.41 -6.58 -2.03
CA ASN A 24 2.10 -6.74 -1.42
C ASN A 24 0.97 -6.15 -2.29
N ALA A 25 1.15 -4.95 -2.84
CA ALA A 25 0.15 -4.33 -3.69
C ALA A 25 -0.12 -5.14 -4.96
N ILE A 26 0.94 -5.72 -5.57
CA ILE A 26 0.80 -6.63 -6.71
C ILE A 26 -0.03 -7.86 -6.31
N THR A 27 0.38 -8.56 -5.25
CA THR A 27 -0.30 -9.78 -4.79
C THR A 27 -1.77 -9.52 -4.52
N GLN A 28 -2.11 -8.45 -3.79
CA GLN A 28 -3.50 -8.16 -3.47
C GLN A 28 -4.34 -7.79 -4.71
N SER A 29 -3.82 -6.94 -5.59
CA SER A 29 -4.57 -6.45 -6.76
C SER A 29 -4.69 -7.46 -7.89
N PHE A 30 -3.66 -8.28 -8.13
CA PHE A 30 -3.59 -9.15 -9.31
C PHE A 30 -3.72 -10.63 -8.99
N MET A 31 -3.68 -11.02 -7.71
CA MET A 31 -3.87 -12.42 -7.29
C MET A 31 -5.06 -12.54 -6.35
N THR A 32 -5.05 -11.84 -5.21
CA THR A 32 -6.06 -12.03 -4.15
C THR A 32 -7.45 -11.59 -4.61
N VAL A 33 -7.63 -10.35 -5.08
CA VAL A 33 -8.96 -9.88 -5.51
C VAL A 33 -9.52 -10.72 -6.67
N PRO A 34 -8.75 -11.01 -7.74
CA PRO A 34 -9.20 -11.93 -8.79
C PRO A 34 -9.61 -13.30 -8.27
N ALA A 35 -8.84 -13.90 -7.34
CA ALA A 35 -9.18 -15.20 -6.76
C ALA A 35 -10.48 -15.17 -5.93
N LEU A 36 -10.76 -14.06 -5.24
CA LEU A 36 -12.01 -13.88 -4.50
C LEU A 36 -13.22 -13.65 -5.42
N LEU A 37 -12.98 -13.08 -6.61
CA LEU A 37 -14.02 -12.73 -7.58
C LEU A 37 -14.19 -13.73 -8.72
N VAL A 38 -13.40 -14.81 -8.76
CA VAL A 38 -13.60 -15.87 -9.76
C VAL A 38 -15.02 -16.44 -9.63
N ASP A 39 -15.70 -16.57 -10.76
CA ASP A 39 -17.08 -17.03 -10.87
C ASP A 39 -18.07 -16.30 -9.95
N PHE A 40 -17.86 -15.00 -9.72
CA PHE A 40 -18.79 -14.20 -8.91
C PHE A 40 -20.18 -14.15 -9.59
N PRO A 41 -21.26 -14.61 -8.94
CA PRO A 41 -22.59 -14.66 -9.56
C PRO A 41 -23.10 -13.26 -9.90
N ALA A 42 -23.96 -13.13 -10.91
CA ALA A 42 -24.60 -11.85 -11.23
C ALA A 42 -25.51 -11.36 -10.07
N PRO A 43 -25.68 -10.03 -9.85
CA PRO A 43 -26.45 -9.46 -8.74
C PRO A 43 -27.89 -9.99 -8.60
N ASN A 44 -28.53 -10.35 -9.71
CA ASN A 44 -29.91 -10.84 -9.72
C ASN A 44 -30.02 -12.36 -9.47
N SER A 45 -28.90 -13.06 -9.34
CA SER A 45 -28.89 -14.50 -9.10
C SER A 45 -29.15 -14.82 -7.63
N PRO A 46 -29.85 -15.94 -7.30
CA PRO A 46 -30.11 -16.34 -5.92
C PRO A 46 -28.83 -16.54 -5.08
N GLN A 47 -27.70 -16.88 -5.74
CA GLN A 47 -26.44 -17.21 -5.10
C GLN A 47 -25.57 -15.98 -4.79
N HIS A 48 -25.91 -14.81 -5.35
CA HIS A 48 -25.08 -13.60 -5.21
C HIS A 48 -24.93 -13.16 -3.76
N ALA A 49 -26.03 -13.13 -3.01
CA ALA A 49 -26.03 -12.69 -1.61
C ALA A 49 -25.12 -13.56 -0.73
N ASP A 50 -25.12 -14.88 -0.95
CA ASP A 50 -24.28 -15.80 -0.19
C ASP A 50 -22.81 -15.67 -0.57
N ARG A 51 -22.51 -15.47 -1.87
CA ARG A 51 -21.14 -15.20 -2.33
C ARG A 51 -20.61 -13.86 -1.80
N ALA A 52 -21.43 -12.81 -1.78
CA ALA A 52 -21.09 -11.52 -1.19
C ALA A 52 -20.79 -11.62 0.31
N ARG A 53 -21.58 -12.39 1.06
CA ARG A 53 -21.31 -12.67 2.48
C ARG A 53 -20.05 -13.47 2.69
N LEU A 54 -19.74 -14.42 1.81
CA LEU A 54 -18.48 -15.16 1.86
C LEU A 54 -17.29 -14.24 1.61
N LEU A 55 -17.37 -13.37 0.59
CA LEU A 55 -16.38 -12.35 0.33
C LEU A 55 -16.14 -11.49 1.58
N GLY A 56 -17.20 -11.01 2.24
CA GLY A 56 -17.06 -10.22 3.46
C GLY A 56 -16.43 -10.96 4.63
N ARG A 57 -16.64 -12.28 4.74
CA ARG A 57 -15.96 -13.12 5.75
C ARG A 57 -14.49 -13.36 5.43
N GLN A 58 -14.14 -13.51 4.15
CA GLN A 58 -12.77 -13.71 3.70
C GLN A 58 -11.96 -12.41 3.76
N TRP A 59 -12.61 -11.27 3.53
CA TRP A 59 -11.94 -9.99 3.35
C TRP A 59 -11.00 -9.62 4.52
N PRO A 60 -11.43 -9.65 5.80
CA PRO A 60 -10.54 -9.39 6.94
C PRO A 60 -9.25 -10.21 6.93
N LEU A 61 -9.29 -11.46 6.51
CA LEU A 61 -8.09 -12.32 6.44
C LEU A 61 -7.08 -11.78 5.43
N CYS A 62 -7.55 -11.16 4.35
CA CYS A 62 -6.72 -10.61 3.28
C CYS A 62 -6.10 -9.24 3.62
N TRP A 63 -6.74 -8.41 4.47
CA TRP A 63 -6.27 -7.06 4.79
C TRP A 63 -5.81 -6.83 6.23
N THR A 64 -6.00 -7.77 7.16
CA THR A 64 -5.48 -7.65 8.54
C THR A 64 -3.96 -7.49 8.55
N VAL A 65 -3.25 -8.28 7.72
CA VAL A 65 -1.80 -8.12 7.52
C VAL A 65 -1.47 -6.73 6.94
N GLY A 66 -2.31 -6.24 6.01
CA GLY A 66 -2.31 -4.85 5.52
C GLY A 66 -2.21 -3.81 6.63
N ASN A 67 -3.08 -3.92 7.62
CA ASN A 67 -3.20 -2.93 8.69
C ASN A 67 -2.17 -3.10 9.80
N GLN A 68 -1.78 -4.33 10.13
CA GLN A 68 -0.86 -4.61 11.23
C GLN A 68 0.62 -4.57 10.83
N PHE A 69 0.95 -4.90 9.57
CA PHE A 69 2.34 -5.02 9.13
C PHE A 69 2.73 -3.91 8.14
N PHE A 70 1.95 -3.72 7.07
CA PHE A 70 2.34 -2.82 5.99
C PHE A 70 2.17 -1.33 6.32
N ARG A 71 1.19 -0.96 7.15
CA ARG A 71 1.04 0.43 7.64
C ARG A 71 2.26 0.91 8.45
N PRO A 72 2.73 0.17 9.48
CA PRO A 72 3.97 0.52 10.17
C PRO A 72 5.17 0.66 9.23
N ILE A 73 5.33 -0.28 8.28
CA ILE A 73 6.43 -0.23 7.30
C ILE A 73 6.37 1.05 6.46
N SER A 74 5.17 1.47 6.01
CA SER A 74 5.03 2.72 5.26
C SER A 74 5.40 3.94 6.11
N SER A 75 5.02 3.97 7.39
CA SER A 75 5.38 5.05 8.32
C SER A 75 6.87 5.09 8.62
N LEU A 76 7.50 3.94 8.83
CA LEU A 76 8.95 3.84 9.01
C LEU A 76 9.69 4.26 7.74
N GLY A 77 9.18 3.91 6.55
CA GLY A 77 9.73 4.38 5.28
C GLY A 77 9.64 5.92 5.13
N PHE A 78 8.52 6.53 5.52
CA PHE A 78 8.38 7.99 5.55
C PHE A 78 9.43 8.64 6.46
N LEU A 79 9.51 8.20 7.72
CA LEU A 79 10.45 8.76 8.70
C LEU A 79 11.91 8.50 8.30
N GLY A 80 12.22 7.31 7.81
CA GLY A 80 13.58 6.94 7.41
C GLY A 80 14.06 7.70 6.18
N TYR A 81 13.22 7.88 5.16
CA TYR A 81 13.57 8.72 4.02
C TYR A 81 13.65 10.21 4.38
N ALA A 82 12.79 10.71 5.27
CA ALA A 82 12.90 12.08 5.77
C ALA A 82 14.22 12.29 6.53
N TYR A 83 14.62 11.34 7.38
CA TYR A 83 15.90 11.35 8.06
C TYR A 83 17.08 11.28 7.08
N ALA A 84 17.04 10.39 6.09
CA ALA A 84 18.09 10.28 5.08
C ALA A 84 18.23 11.59 4.27
N GLY A 85 17.12 12.20 3.86
CA GLY A 85 17.12 13.50 3.20
C GLY A 85 17.72 14.60 4.08
N TYR A 86 17.32 14.68 5.34
CA TYR A 86 17.88 15.64 6.30
C TYR A 86 19.40 15.44 6.52
N ALA A 87 19.85 14.19 6.64
CA ALA A 87 21.26 13.87 6.81
C ALA A 87 22.09 14.29 5.58
N VAL A 88 21.62 13.96 4.37
CA VAL A 88 22.27 14.34 3.11
C VAL A 88 22.28 15.86 2.93
N TYR A 89 21.21 16.55 3.31
CA TYR A 89 21.15 18.02 3.28
C TYR A 89 22.24 18.65 4.17
N ASN A 90 22.43 18.12 5.37
CA ASN A 90 23.43 18.64 6.32
C ASN A 90 24.88 18.39 5.92
N GLU A 91 25.15 17.47 5.01
CA GLU A 91 26.50 17.26 4.45
C GLU A 91 26.92 18.38 3.48
N GLY A 92 25.97 19.18 2.99
CA GLY A 92 26.20 20.32 2.11
C GLY A 92 26.99 19.93 0.86
N ILE A 93 28.08 20.64 0.57
CA ILE A 93 28.93 20.40 -0.62
C ILE A 93 29.62 19.02 -0.62
N ARG A 94 29.66 18.31 0.51
CA ARG A 94 30.27 16.97 0.61
C ARG A 94 29.29 15.87 0.24
N ALA A 95 28.00 16.20 0.12
CA ALA A 95 26.97 15.24 -0.20
C ALA A 95 27.16 14.69 -1.62
N ARG A 96 27.24 13.37 -1.75
CA ARG A 96 27.28 12.70 -3.06
C ARG A 96 25.90 12.44 -3.67
N SER A 97 24.84 12.57 -2.87
CA SER A 97 23.45 12.35 -3.29
C SER A 97 22.64 13.63 -3.23
N ASP A 98 21.55 13.68 -4.00
CA ASP A 98 20.56 14.76 -3.92
C ASP A 98 19.52 14.45 -2.83
N TRP A 99 19.54 15.24 -1.75
CA TRP A 99 18.59 15.11 -0.64
C TRP A 99 17.13 15.25 -1.09
N LYS A 100 16.86 15.99 -2.18
CA LYS A 100 15.50 16.21 -2.69
C LYS A 100 14.85 14.91 -3.12
N MET A 101 15.63 13.94 -3.61
CA MET A 101 15.12 12.64 -4.02
C MET A 101 14.66 11.81 -2.83
N PHE A 102 15.36 11.89 -1.69
CA PHE A 102 14.90 11.29 -0.44
C PHE A 102 13.67 12.00 0.12
N ALA A 103 13.57 13.33 -0.01
CA ALA A 103 12.37 14.06 0.35
C ALA A 103 11.15 13.64 -0.51
N VAL A 104 11.32 13.49 -1.82
CA VAL A 104 10.28 12.94 -2.72
C VAL A 104 9.89 11.52 -2.29
N ALA A 105 10.86 10.65 -1.99
CA ALA A 105 10.60 9.31 -1.50
C ALA A 105 9.79 9.30 -0.19
N ALA A 106 10.11 10.21 0.74
CA ALA A 106 9.33 10.39 1.97
C ALA A 106 7.88 10.81 1.66
N VAL A 107 7.68 11.79 0.76
CA VAL A 107 6.34 12.24 0.35
C VAL A 107 5.54 11.10 -0.27
N MET A 108 6.15 10.24 -1.10
CA MET A 108 5.47 9.07 -1.66
C MET A 108 4.98 8.09 -0.57
N HIS A 109 5.77 7.86 0.47
CA HIS A 109 5.35 7.06 1.62
C HIS A 109 4.22 7.76 2.41
N LEU A 110 4.28 9.08 2.59
CA LEU A 110 3.20 9.85 3.21
C LEU A 110 1.89 9.75 2.42
N THR A 111 1.94 9.89 1.09
CA THR A 111 0.79 9.70 0.21
C THR A 111 0.18 8.31 0.39
N THR A 112 1.03 7.28 0.51
CA THR A 112 0.60 5.89 0.74
C THR A 112 -0.15 5.75 2.07
N ILE A 113 0.34 6.38 3.14
CA ILE A 113 -0.28 6.38 4.47
C ILE A 113 -1.65 7.07 4.42
N VAL A 114 -1.70 8.30 3.90
CA VAL A 114 -2.92 9.10 3.82
C VAL A 114 -3.96 8.40 2.95
N HIS A 115 -3.56 7.90 1.77
CA HIS A 115 -4.47 7.17 0.90
C HIS A 115 -4.99 5.89 1.56
N SER A 116 -4.14 5.16 2.29
CA SER A 116 -4.56 3.96 3.01
C SER A 116 -5.59 4.25 4.10
N ALA A 117 -5.45 5.37 4.82
CA ALA A 117 -6.36 5.76 5.89
C ALA A 117 -7.68 6.33 5.35
N VAL A 118 -7.60 7.28 4.42
CA VAL A 118 -8.77 8.07 3.97
C VAL A 118 -9.57 7.33 2.90
N ASN A 119 -8.91 6.60 2.00
CA ASN A 119 -9.58 6.03 0.83
C ASN A 119 -9.77 4.52 0.94
N MET A 120 -8.75 3.79 1.42
CA MET A 120 -8.78 2.32 1.44
C MET A 120 -9.47 1.75 2.67
N GLN A 121 -9.33 2.37 3.86
CA GLN A 121 -10.01 1.88 5.07
C GLN A 121 -11.54 1.86 4.92
N PRO A 122 -12.21 2.91 4.40
CA PRO A 122 -13.66 2.85 4.22
C PRO A 122 -14.12 1.74 3.25
N LEU A 123 -13.31 1.42 2.23
CA LEU A 123 -13.61 0.30 1.34
C LEU A 123 -13.42 -1.04 2.03
N ASN A 124 -12.41 -1.17 2.91
CA ASN A 124 -12.22 -2.36 3.73
C ASN A 124 -13.42 -2.60 4.66
N ASP A 125 -13.89 -1.54 5.31
CA ASP A 125 -15.00 -1.61 6.25
C ASP A 125 -16.30 -2.01 5.53
N LYS A 126 -16.52 -1.48 4.32
CA LYS A 126 -17.66 -1.88 3.46
C LYS A 126 -17.61 -3.35 3.07
N LEU A 127 -16.44 -3.84 2.65
CA LEU A 127 -16.28 -5.24 2.27
C LEU A 127 -16.46 -6.17 3.47
N GLU A 128 -15.91 -5.82 4.64
CA GLU A 128 -16.16 -6.58 5.87
C GLU A 128 -17.65 -6.59 6.27
N ALA A 129 -18.34 -5.45 6.13
CA ALA A 129 -19.76 -5.35 6.47
C ALA A 129 -20.63 -6.33 5.67
N LEU A 130 -20.21 -6.74 4.47
CA LEU A 130 -20.92 -7.75 3.66
C LEU A 130 -21.12 -9.07 4.41
N ALA A 131 -20.29 -9.40 5.40
CA ALA A 131 -20.40 -10.63 6.19
C ALA A 131 -21.75 -10.78 6.92
N GLY A 132 -22.41 -9.68 7.26
CA GLY A 132 -23.70 -9.73 7.97
C GLY A 132 -24.28 -8.39 8.42
N ARG A 133 -23.64 -7.27 8.10
CA ARG A 133 -24.08 -5.91 8.46
C ARG A 133 -24.64 -5.12 7.27
N SER A 134 -24.55 -5.67 6.07
CA SER A 134 -24.98 -5.02 4.82
C SER A 134 -26.43 -5.36 4.44
N SER A 135 -27.11 -4.36 3.88
CA SER A 135 -28.42 -4.48 3.25
C SER A 135 -28.37 -5.24 1.91
N GLY A 136 -29.52 -5.71 1.41
CA GLY A 136 -29.59 -6.42 0.13
C GLY A 136 -29.05 -5.61 -1.07
N LYS A 137 -29.23 -4.28 -1.05
CA LYS A 137 -28.67 -3.39 -2.07
C LYS A 137 -27.14 -3.38 -2.03
N GLU A 138 -26.54 -3.30 -0.85
CA GLU A 138 -25.09 -3.30 -0.68
C GLU A 138 -24.46 -4.64 -1.04
N LEU A 139 -25.15 -5.74 -0.77
CA LEU A 139 -24.72 -7.07 -1.23
C LEU A 139 -24.61 -7.12 -2.76
N GLY A 140 -25.56 -6.49 -3.48
CA GLY A 140 -25.55 -6.38 -4.94
C GLY A 140 -24.36 -5.59 -5.52
N GLU A 141 -23.70 -4.77 -4.70
CA GLU A 141 -22.54 -3.96 -5.10
C GLU A 141 -21.20 -4.61 -4.74
N ALA A 142 -21.20 -5.80 -4.13
CA ALA A 142 -20.00 -6.44 -3.57
C ALA A 142 -18.83 -6.54 -4.57
N GLU A 143 -19.11 -7.02 -5.79
CA GLU A 143 -18.09 -7.14 -6.84
C GLU A 143 -17.52 -5.76 -7.24
N ASN A 144 -18.38 -4.75 -7.40
CA ASN A 144 -17.98 -3.40 -7.77
C ASN A 144 -17.09 -2.77 -6.69
N ILE A 145 -17.42 -2.98 -5.40
CA ILE A 145 -16.62 -2.49 -4.29
C ILE A 145 -15.23 -3.15 -4.30
N ALA A 146 -15.15 -4.48 -4.49
CA ALA A 146 -13.89 -5.20 -4.55
C ALA A 146 -13.02 -4.79 -5.75
N ARG A 147 -13.62 -4.63 -6.94
CA ARG A 147 -12.91 -4.13 -8.14
C ARG A 147 -12.42 -2.70 -7.96
N LYS A 148 -13.23 -1.83 -7.37
CA LYS A 148 -12.84 -0.46 -7.02
C LYS A 148 -11.66 -0.45 -6.06
N TRP A 149 -11.68 -1.29 -5.03
CA TRP A 149 -10.56 -1.46 -4.11
C TRP A 149 -9.28 -1.86 -4.86
N ALA A 150 -9.34 -2.87 -5.73
CA ALA A 150 -8.18 -3.32 -6.51
C ALA A 150 -7.61 -2.21 -7.42
N SER A 151 -8.48 -1.40 -8.01
CA SER A 151 -8.08 -0.24 -8.82
C SER A 151 -7.41 0.84 -7.99
N TRP A 152 -7.95 1.18 -6.82
CA TRP A 152 -7.39 2.22 -5.94
C TRP A 152 -6.08 1.77 -5.29
N ASN A 153 -5.94 0.47 -5.03
CA ASN A 153 -4.70 -0.12 -4.54
C ASN A 153 -3.50 0.10 -5.47
N ARG A 154 -3.70 0.42 -6.76
CA ARG A 154 -2.62 0.80 -7.68
C ARG A 154 -1.83 2.01 -7.21
N LEU A 155 -2.43 2.94 -6.47
CA LEU A 155 -1.65 4.05 -5.93
C LEU A 155 -0.60 3.55 -4.93
N ARG A 156 -0.97 2.58 -4.08
CA ARG A 156 -0.07 1.91 -3.12
C ARG A 156 0.97 1.01 -3.78
N LEU A 157 0.84 0.76 -5.09
CA LEU A 157 1.87 0.15 -5.92
C LEU A 157 2.85 1.19 -6.47
N VAL A 158 2.30 2.23 -7.10
CA VAL A 158 3.10 3.23 -7.82
C VAL A 158 3.93 4.09 -6.86
N THR A 159 3.37 4.54 -5.75
CA THR A 159 4.08 5.45 -4.85
C THR A 159 5.31 4.81 -4.20
N PRO A 160 5.27 3.59 -3.62
CA PRO A 160 6.48 2.98 -3.08
C PRO A 160 7.46 2.56 -4.17
N PHE A 161 6.98 2.19 -5.37
CA PHE A 161 7.86 1.89 -6.50
C PHE A 161 8.72 3.09 -6.89
N ILE A 162 8.12 4.28 -7.01
CA ILE A 162 8.84 5.53 -7.29
C ILE A 162 9.82 5.83 -6.14
N ALA A 163 9.35 5.74 -4.88
CA ALA A 163 10.17 6.03 -3.71
C ALA A 163 11.43 5.15 -3.65
N GLY A 164 11.24 3.83 -3.76
CA GLY A 164 12.33 2.85 -3.73
C GLY A 164 13.30 3.00 -4.90
N SER A 165 12.79 3.28 -6.11
CA SER A 165 13.64 3.45 -7.30
C SER A 165 14.50 4.71 -7.20
N LEU A 166 13.93 5.84 -6.78
CA LEU A 166 14.68 7.08 -6.59
C LEU A 166 15.74 6.94 -5.49
N ALA A 167 15.37 6.36 -4.35
CA ALA A 167 16.30 6.17 -3.24
C ALA A 167 17.41 5.16 -3.59
N LEU A 168 17.10 4.08 -4.31
CA LEU A 168 18.09 3.12 -4.80
C LEU A 168 19.07 3.78 -5.76
N TRP A 169 18.58 4.57 -6.72
CA TRP A 169 19.42 5.34 -7.64
C TRP A 169 20.38 6.28 -6.90
N GLN A 170 19.89 6.99 -5.88
CA GLN A 170 20.73 7.85 -5.03
C GLN A 170 21.72 7.10 -4.15
N SER A 171 21.50 5.80 -3.93
CA SER A 171 22.37 4.96 -3.10
C SER A 171 23.54 4.38 -3.89
N VAL A 172 23.42 4.28 -5.22
CA VAL A 172 24.44 3.71 -6.11
C VAL A 172 25.30 4.77 -6.82
N ILE A 173 24.94 6.05 -6.69
CA ILE A 173 25.69 7.22 -7.19
C ILE A 173 26.34 7.94 -6.00
#